data_AF-A0A1H7BIK2-F1
#
_entry.id   AF-A0A1H7BIK2-F1
#
_cell.length_a   1.000
_cell.length_b   1.000
_cell.length_c   1.000
_cell.angle_alpha   90.00
_cell.angle_beta   90.00
_cell.angle_gamma   90.00
#
_symmetry.space_group_name_H-M   'P 1'
#
loop_
_entity.id
_entity.type
_entity.pdbx_description
1 polymer ?
#
loop_
_entity_poly.entity_id
_entity_poly.type
_entity_poly.pdbx_seq_one_letter_code
_entity_poly.pdbx_strand_id
1 'polypeptide(L)'
;MEKSIESIWKQGFLAEDALVAPTLNNLYKQKSIHVIEKFKRMFRINQIAIVAGSVLFLAVSFLIGIPLMGIGFFLTLSSIVLVNRKFSRTLSEIDTSENSYRYVKAFAHWLKELVRVNRLMARFYYPLFFLFIVLGFWQFQVNGKRWGDAITHALIANDPGAVLLLGVPVIIIVSVLLLMLFLAYVGGRIFDWDLTVVYGAVLRKLDEIKTDMETLRNERVETDNRDT
;
A
#
# COMPACT_ATOMS: atom_id res chain seq x y z
N MET A 1 6.74 -7.57 -58.64
CA MET A 1 5.53 -8.26 -58.14
C MET A 1 5.01 -7.46 -56.96
N GLU A 2 3.98 -6.68 -57.20
CA GLU A 2 3.32 -5.88 -56.17
C GLU A 2 2.63 -6.80 -55.17
N LYS A 3 2.92 -6.61 -53.89
CA LYS A 3 2.22 -7.33 -52.81
C LYS A 3 0.74 -6.96 -52.90
N SER A 4 -0.15 -7.95 -53.08
CA SER A 4 -1.60 -7.69 -53.14
C SER A 4 -2.03 -6.99 -51.86
N ILE A 5 -3.03 -6.11 -51.96
CA ILE A 5 -3.61 -5.42 -50.80
C ILE A 5 -3.99 -6.44 -49.71
N GLU A 6 -4.48 -7.62 -50.11
CA GLU A 6 -4.79 -8.72 -49.20
C GLU A 6 -3.56 -9.22 -48.41
N SER A 7 -2.38 -9.31 -49.02
CA SER A 7 -1.16 -9.71 -48.31
C SER A 7 -0.69 -8.65 -47.31
N ILE A 8 -0.92 -7.36 -47.60
CA ILE A 8 -0.62 -6.25 -46.68
C ILE A 8 -1.62 -6.25 -45.51
N TRP A 9 -2.89 -6.51 -45.78
CA TRP A 9 -3.93 -6.66 -44.76
C TRP A 9 -3.70 -7.89 -43.87
N LYS A 10 -3.35 -9.04 -44.44
CA LYS A 10 -2.99 -10.24 -43.66
C LYS A 10 -1.73 -10.01 -42.83
N GLN A 11 -0.70 -9.36 -43.37
CA GLN A 11 0.52 -9.02 -42.60
C GLN A 11 0.27 -7.99 -41.49
N GLY A 12 -0.70 -7.08 -41.66
CA GLY A 12 -1.12 -6.13 -40.62
C GLY A 12 -1.93 -6.77 -39.48
N PHE A 13 -2.63 -7.87 -39.75
CA PHE A 13 -3.42 -8.62 -38.76
C PHE A 13 -2.66 -9.80 -38.11
N LEU A 14 -1.69 -10.40 -38.79
CA LEU A 14 -0.92 -11.58 -38.36
C LEU A 14 0.27 -11.28 -37.44
N ALA A 15 0.31 -10.12 -36.79
CA ALA A 15 1.11 -10.00 -35.58
C ALA A 15 0.29 -10.59 -34.44
N GLU A 16 0.74 -11.74 -33.91
CA GLU A 16 0.19 -12.41 -32.71
C GLU A 16 0.13 -11.49 -31.47
N ASP A 17 0.73 -10.30 -31.57
CA ASP A 17 0.81 -9.26 -30.56
C ASP A 17 -0.12 -8.04 -30.79
N ALA A 18 -0.81 -7.94 -31.92
CA ALA A 18 -1.65 -6.79 -32.26
C ALA A 18 -3.10 -7.00 -31.82
N LEU A 19 -3.42 -6.57 -30.60
CA LEU A 19 -4.80 -6.33 -30.19
C LEU A 19 -5.39 -5.21 -31.08
N VAL A 20 -6.11 -5.61 -32.14
CA VAL A 20 -7.11 -4.82 -32.88
C VAL A 20 -6.57 -3.55 -33.55
N ALA A 21 -6.04 -3.64 -34.77
CA ALA A 21 -5.54 -2.49 -35.54
C ALA A 21 -4.40 -1.67 -34.86
N PRO A 22 -3.40 -1.18 -35.62
CA PRO A 22 -2.26 -0.47 -35.04
C PRO A 22 -2.65 0.78 -34.22
N THR A 23 -3.78 1.42 -34.53
CA THR A 23 -4.28 2.60 -33.82
C THR A 23 -4.85 2.29 -32.43
N LEU A 24 -5.61 1.19 -32.26
CA LEU A 24 -6.18 0.85 -30.95
C LEU A 24 -5.08 0.36 -30.00
N ASN A 25 -4.14 -0.44 -30.49
CA ASN A 25 -3.00 -0.88 -29.69
C ASN A 25 -2.17 0.32 -29.19
N ASN A 26 -1.97 1.33 -30.04
CA ASN A 26 -1.27 2.55 -29.64
C ASN A 26 -2.05 3.35 -28.57
N LEU A 27 -3.39 3.40 -28.68
CA LEU A 27 -4.26 4.03 -27.69
C LEU A 27 -4.19 3.33 -26.33
N TYR A 28 -4.32 1.99 -26.27
CA TYR A 28 -4.19 1.24 -25.01
C TYR A 28 -2.79 1.32 -24.43
N LYS A 29 -1.75 1.30 -25.27
CA LYS A 29 -0.37 1.54 -24.85
C LYS A 29 -0.25 2.89 -24.15
N GLN A 30 -0.68 3.98 -24.79
CA GLN A 30 -0.61 5.31 -24.20
C GLN A 30 -1.45 5.44 -22.92
N LYS A 31 -2.67 4.87 -22.90
CA LYS A 31 -3.56 4.89 -21.74
C LYS A 31 -2.93 4.14 -20.55
N SER A 32 -2.39 2.94 -20.77
CA SER A 32 -1.72 2.15 -19.73
C SER A 32 -0.48 2.85 -19.18
N ILE A 33 0.37 3.41 -20.04
CA ILE A 33 1.57 4.16 -19.64
C ILE A 33 1.17 5.33 -18.75
N HIS A 34 0.17 6.12 -19.16
CA HIS A 34 -0.26 7.27 -18.38
C HIS A 34 -0.76 6.86 -16.98
N VAL A 35 -1.60 5.83 -16.88
CA VAL A 35 -2.16 5.40 -15.59
C VAL A 35 -1.08 4.78 -14.70
N ILE A 36 -0.20 3.94 -15.24
CA ILE A 36 0.90 3.33 -14.48
C ILE A 36 1.93 4.39 -14.07
N GLU A 37 2.31 5.34 -14.93
CA GLU A 37 3.23 6.42 -14.57
C GLU A 37 2.62 7.35 -13.50
N LYS A 38 1.31 7.58 -13.54
CA LYS A 38 0.60 8.27 -12.45
C LYS A 38 0.73 7.49 -11.13
N PHE A 39 0.52 6.17 -11.16
CA PHE A 39 0.74 5.31 -9.99
C PHE A 39 2.18 5.43 -9.48
N LYS A 40 3.19 5.26 -10.35
CA LYS A 40 4.62 5.35 -10.00
C LYS A 40 4.96 6.68 -9.34
N ARG A 41 4.42 7.79 -9.85
CA ARG A 41 4.60 9.11 -9.25
C ARG A 41 3.98 9.20 -7.85
N MET A 42 2.74 8.76 -7.69
CA MET A 42 2.06 8.75 -6.38
C MET A 42 2.80 7.86 -5.37
N PHE A 43 3.28 6.69 -5.79
CA PHE A 43 4.06 5.79 -4.96
C PHE A 43 5.37 6.42 -4.49
N ARG A 44 6.13 7.07 -5.39
CA ARG A 44 7.35 7.81 -5.03
C ARG A 44 7.10 8.93 -4.03
N ILE A 45 6.08 9.76 -4.28
CA ILE A 45 5.71 10.86 -3.38
C ILE A 45 5.32 10.32 -2.01
N ASN A 46 4.52 9.25 -1.95
CA ASN A 46 4.12 8.63 -0.69
C ASN A 46 5.33 8.16 0.14
N GLN A 47 6.31 7.49 -0.49
CA GLN A 47 7.52 7.06 0.20
C GLN A 47 8.35 8.25 0.73
N ILE A 48 8.49 9.32 -0.04
CA ILE A 48 9.18 10.54 0.41
C ILE A 48 8.43 11.19 1.57
N ALA A 49 7.10 11.27 1.50
CA ALA A 49 6.25 11.83 2.54
C ALA A 49 6.36 11.03 3.85
N ILE A 50 6.41 9.70 3.78
CA ILE A 50 6.62 8.84 4.96
C ILE A 50 7.97 9.14 5.60
N VAL A 51 9.05 9.23 4.82
CA VAL A 51 10.40 9.53 5.35
C VAL A 51 10.41 10.91 6.00
N ALA A 52 10.00 11.96 5.27
CA ALA A 52 9.99 13.33 5.79
C ALA A 52 9.09 13.48 7.01
N GLY A 53 7.89 12.88 6.96
CA GLY A 53 6.93 12.87 8.07
C GLY A 53 7.47 12.14 9.30
N SER A 54 8.18 11.02 9.11
CA SER A 54 8.77 10.27 10.23
C SER A 54 9.85 11.07 10.96
N VAL A 55 10.71 11.78 10.23
CA VAL A 55 11.77 12.62 10.80
C VAL A 55 11.17 13.83 11.51
N LEU A 56 10.19 14.48 10.88
CA LEU A 56 9.49 15.62 11.47
C LEU A 56 8.76 15.22 12.76
N PHE A 57 8.02 14.10 12.73
CA PHE A 57 7.29 13.60 13.89
C PHE A 57 8.24 13.21 15.03
N LEU A 58 9.39 12.60 14.72
CA LEU A 58 10.44 12.34 15.69
C LEU A 58 10.89 13.64 16.36
N ALA A 59 11.27 14.66 15.59
CA ALA A 59 11.72 15.94 16.14
C ALA A 59 10.65 16.59 17.04
N VAL A 60 9.40 16.66 16.57
CA VAL A 60 8.28 17.21 17.33
C VAL A 60 8.08 16.44 18.63
N SER A 61 8.13 15.11 18.61
CA SER A 61 7.90 14.28 19.80
C SER A 61 8.86 14.59 20.96
N PHE A 62 10.12 14.97 20.66
CA PHE A 62 11.08 15.39 21.68
C PHE A 62 10.72 16.76 22.25
N LEU A 63 10.25 17.70 21.40
CA LEU A 63 9.84 19.03 21.83
C LEU A 63 8.64 19.00 22.78
N ILE A 64 7.69 18.08 22.56
CA ILE A 64 6.48 17.93 23.38
C ILE A 64 6.62 16.88 24.50
N GLY A 65 7.82 16.33 24.72
CA GLY A 65 8.10 15.45 25.86
C GLY A 65 7.56 14.01 25.76
N ILE A 66 7.28 13.51 24.56
CA ILE A 66 6.88 12.10 24.31
C ILE A 66 7.84 11.37 23.36
N PRO A 67 9.16 11.37 23.65
CA PRO A 67 10.19 10.87 22.74
C PRO A 67 10.03 9.38 22.41
N LEU A 68 9.51 8.57 23.34
CA LEU A 68 9.31 7.14 23.12
C LEU A 68 8.33 6.86 21.98
N MET A 69 7.26 7.65 21.87
CA MET A 69 6.30 7.54 20.77
C MET A 69 6.95 7.93 19.45
N GLY A 70 7.71 9.04 19.41
CA GLY A 70 8.38 9.48 18.19
C GLY A 70 9.42 8.49 17.70
N ILE A 71 10.25 7.94 18.59
CA ILE A 71 11.23 6.89 18.25
C ILE A 71 10.51 5.66 17.69
N GLY A 72 9.44 5.21 18.37
CA GLY A 72 8.66 4.06 17.94
C GLY A 72 8.02 4.25 16.56
N PHE A 73 7.41 5.40 16.31
CA PHE A 73 6.85 5.76 15.01
C PHE A 73 7.92 5.85 13.94
N PHE A 74 9.06 6.49 14.24
CA PHE A 74 10.18 6.62 13.31
C PHE A 74 10.72 5.25 12.88
N LEU A 75 10.96 4.35 13.84
CA LEU A 75 11.43 2.99 13.54
C LEU A 75 10.39 2.19 12.75
N THR A 76 9.11 2.29 13.12
CA THR A 76 8.02 1.59 12.44
C THR A 76 7.87 2.08 11.00
N LEU A 77 7.80 3.40 10.78
CA LEU A 77 7.72 3.99 9.43
C LEU A 77 8.97 3.71 8.60
N SER A 78 10.16 3.76 9.21
CA SER A 78 11.42 3.41 8.54
C SER A 78 11.41 1.96 8.07
N SER A 79 10.90 1.02 8.89
CA SER A 79 10.80 -0.39 8.50
C SER A 79 9.88 -0.58 7.29
N ILE A 80 8.76 0.14 7.23
CA ILE A 80 7.82 0.13 6.08
C ILE A 80 8.52 0.63 4.82
N VAL A 81 9.27 1.73 4.90
CA VAL A 81 10.02 2.29 3.77
C VAL A 81 11.12 1.35 3.30
N LEU A 82 11.85 0.72 4.23
CA LEU A 82 12.93 -0.23 3.90
C LEU A 82 12.40 -1.41 3.09
N VAL A 83 11.27 -2.00 3.50
CA VAL A 83 10.62 -3.09 2.74
C VAL A 83 10.10 -2.59 1.40
N ASN A 84 9.46 -1.42 1.37
CA ASN A 84 8.93 -0.84 0.14
C ASN A 84 10.00 -0.36 -0.85
N ARG A 85 11.24 -0.16 -0.42
CA ARG A 85 12.36 0.17 -1.29
C ARG A 85 12.63 -0.92 -2.33
N LYS A 86 12.42 -2.20 -2.00
CA LYS A 86 12.50 -3.31 -2.97
C LYS A 86 11.44 -3.16 -4.06
N PHE A 87 10.22 -2.77 -3.68
CA PHE A 87 9.14 -2.55 -4.63
C PHE A 87 9.38 -1.33 -5.51
N SER A 88 9.98 -0.26 -4.97
CA SER A 88 10.42 0.89 -5.78
C SER A 88 11.42 0.52 -6.87
N ARG A 89 12.40 -0.36 -6.57
CA ARG A 89 13.41 -0.81 -7.54
C ARG A 89 12.80 -1.69 -8.63
N THR A 90 12.04 -2.70 -8.24
CA THR A 90 11.37 -3.60 -9.20
C THR A 90 10.32 -2.87 -10.04
N LEU A 91 9.71 -1.79 -9.52
CA LEU A 91 8.79 -0.94 -10.29
C LEU A 91 9.49 -0.14 -11.39
N SER A 92 10.74 0.26 -11.19
CA SER A 92 11.54 0.93 -12.22
C SER A 92 12.03 0.00 -13.33
N GLU A 93 12.06 -1.31 -13.08
CA GLU A 93 12.46 -2.34 -14.05
C GLU A 93 11.33 -2.72 -15.02
N ILE A 94 10.08 -2.27 -14.76
CA ILE A 94 8.95 -2.53 -15.66
C ILE A 94 9.10 -1.69 -16.93
N ASP A 95 9.53 -2.35 -18.01
CA ASP A 95 9.85 -1.75 -19.30
C ASP A 95 8.58 -1.33 -20.07
N THR A 96 8.55 -0.05 -20.49
CA THR A 96 7.50 0.56 -21.32
C THR A 96 7.67 0.27 -22.81
N SER A 97 8.80 -0.29 -23.22
CA SER A 97 9.12 -0.64 -24.60
C SER A 97 8.36 -1.88 -25.08
N GLU A 98 7.96 -2.75 -24.15
CA GLU A 98 7.19 -3.97 -24.45
C GLU A 98 5.77 -3.69 -24.99
N ASN A 99 5.13 -4.74 -25.48
CA ASN A 99 3.71 -4.75 -25.84
C ASN A 99 2.85 -4.25 -24.65
N SER A 100 1.84 -3.42 -24.95
CA SER A 100 0.89 -2.84 -23.98
C SER A 100 0.28 -3.88 -23.03
N TYR A 101 -0.04 -5.07 -23.55
CA TYR A 101 -0.58 -6.16 -22.74
C TYR A 101 0.44 -6.72 -21.74
N ARG A 102 1.70 -6.92 -22.16
CA ARG A 102 2.77 -7.41 -21.28
C ARG A 102 3.10 -6.39 -20.19
N TYR A 103 3.16 -5.11 -20.56
CA TYR A 103 3.38 -4.01 -19.63
C TYR A 103 2.33 -3.96 -18.50
N VAL A 104 1.03 -4.04 -18.85
CA VAL A 104 -0.06 -4.05 -17.85
C VAL A 104 -0.02 -5.31 -17.00
N LYS A 105 0.27 -6.48 -17.59
CA LYS A 105 0.37 -7.75 -16.85
C LYS A 105 1.53 -7.75 -15.85
N ALA A 106 2.70 -7.24 -16.25
CA ALA A 106 3.87 -7.10 -15.39
C ALA A 106 3.57 -6.16 -14.20
N PHE A 107 2.94 -5.02 -14.46
CA PHE A 107 2.51 -4.11 -13.40
C PHE A 107 1.48 -4.75 -12.45
N ALA A 108 0.48 -5.46 -12.98
CA ALA A 108 -0.53 -6.13 -12.16
C ALA A 108 0.09 -7.20 -11.24
N HIS A 109 1.05 -7.96 -11.75
CA HIS A 109 1.81 -8.93 -10.95
C HIS A 109 2.62 -8.22 -9.85
N TRP A 110 3.34 -7.16 -10.21
CA TRP A 110 4.09 -6.34 -9.25
C TRP A 110 3.19 -5.77 -8.15
N LEU A 111 2.02 -5.23 -8.51
CA LEU A 111 1.06 -4.67 -7.56
C LEU A 111 0.52 -5.73 -6.60
N LYS A 112 0.21 -6.93 -7.10
CA LYS A 112 -0.25 -8.05 -6.28
C LYS A 112 0.76 -8.42 -5.20
N GLU A 113 2.04 -8.44 -5.55
CA GLU A 113 3.13 -8.72 -4.60
C GLU A 113 3.31 -7.58 -3.58
N LEU A 114 3.24 -6.32 -4.02
CA LEU A 114 3.25 -5.14 -3.13
C LEU A 114 2.13 -5.24 -2.08
N VAL A 115 0.90 -5.48 -2.54
CA VAL A 115 -0.29 -5.60 -1.68
C VAL A 115 -0.14 -6.77 -0.72
N ARG A 116 0.29 -7.95 -1.19
CA ARG A 116 0.47 -9.14 -0.34
C ARG A 116 1.43 -8.87 0.81
N VAL A 117 2.60 -8.30 0.51
CA VAL A 117 3.63 -8.04 1.53
C VAL A 117 3.19 -6.95 2.50
N ASN A 118 2.67 -5.83 2.02
CA ASN A 118 2.24 -4.74 2.91
C ASN A 118 1.03 -5.12 3.77
N ARG A 119 0.10 -5.93 3.25
CA ARG A 119 -1.02 -6.48 4.02
C ARG A 119 -0.58 -7.38 5.15
N LEU A 120 0.49 -8.16 4.96
CA LEU A 120 1.11 -8.94 6.03
C LEU A 120 1.78 -8.03 7.06
N MET A 121 2.56 -7.05 6.61
CA MET A 121 3.21 -6.08 7.50
C MET A 121 2.22 -5.28 8.35
N ALA A 122 1.04 -4.97 7.80
CA ALA A 122 -0.02 -4.23 8.49
C ALA A 122 -0.49 -4.91 9.78
N ARG A 123 -0.45 -6.24 9.82
CA ARG A 123 -0.77 -7.01 11.03
C ARG A 123 0.24 -6.79 12.16
N PHE A 124 1.40 -6.21 11.87
CA PHE A 124 2.44 -5.89 12.84
C PHE A 124 2.50 -4.38 13.13
N TYR A 125 2.54 -3.54 12.09
CA TYR A 125 2.76 -2.12 12.31
C TYR A 125 1.55 -1.39 12.93
N TYR A 126 0.29 -1.79 12.69
CA TYR A 126 -0.86 -1.16 13.35
C TYR A 126 -0.88 -1.42 14.86
N PRO A 127 -0.70 -2.67 15.34
CA PRO A 127 -0.49 -2.93 16.77
C PRO A 127 0.70 -2.16 17.35
N LEU A 128 1.81 -2.04 16.63
CA LEU A 128 2.98 -1.29 17.08
C LEU A 128 2.70 0.21 17.20
N PHE A 129 2.05 0.83 16.21
CA PHE A 129 1.63 2.23 16.29
C PHE A 129 0.73 2.45 17.50
N PHE A 130 -0.26 1.57 17.72
CA PHE A 130 -1.13 1.63 18.89
C PHE A 130 -0.34 1.53 20.20
N LEU A 131 0.58 0.57 20.30
CA LEU A 131 1.44 0.44 21.48
C LEU A 131 2.25 1.71 21.74
N PHE A 132 2.88 2.29 20.72
CA PHE A 132 3.65 3.52 20.88
C PHE A 132 2.79 4.74 21.21
N ILE A 133 1.55 4.80 20.71
CA ILE A 133 0.56 5.79 21.14
C ILE A 133 0.28 5.65 22.64
N VAL A 134 -0.05 4.44 23.09
CA VAL A 134 -0.32 4.17 24.52
C VAL A 134 0.88 4.55 25.39
N LEU A 135 2.09 4.16 24.99
CA LEU A 135 3.31 4.49 25.72
C LEU A 135 3.61 6.00 25.70
N GLY A 136 3.34 6.67 24.59
CA GLY A 136 3.45 8.14 24.47
C GLY A 136 2.51 8.85 25.43
N PHE A 137 1.23 8.48 25.42
CA PHE A 137 0.23 9.02 26.35
C PHE A 137 0.56 8.69 27.81
N TRP A 138 1.12 7.50 28.08
CA TRP A 138 1.56 7.13 29.42
C TRP A 138 2.67 8.06 29.96
N GLN A 139 3.55 8.54 29.07
CA GLN A 139 4.61 9.50 29.41
C GLN A 139 4.18 10.96 29.38
N PHE A 140 3.07 11.28 28.71
CA PHE A 140 2.61 12.64 28.51
C PHE A 140 2.38 13.36 29.84
N GLN A 141 2.89 14.58 29.95
CA GLN A 141 2.83 15.39 31.17
C GLN A 141 1.94 16.61 30.99
N VAL A 142 1.04 16.83 31.94
CA VAL A 142 0.23 18.05 32.04
C VAL A 142 0.37 18.59 33.45
N ASN A 143 0.77 19.87 33.57
CA ASN A 143 1.02 20.53 34.85
C ASN A 143 1.98 19.77 35.78
N GLY A 144 3.03 19.16 35.20
CA GLY A 144 4.05 18.39 35.94
C GLY A 144 3.60 17.01 36.41
N LYS A 145 2.37 16.58 36.10
CA LYS A 145 1.87 15.23 36.41
C LYS A 145 1.80 14.38 35.16
N ARG A 146 2.27 13.14 35.25
CA ARG A 146 2.17 12.16 34.15
C ARG A 146 0.75 11.62 34.08
N TRP A 147 0.25 11.46 32.87
CA TRP A 147 -1.08 10.87 32.65
C TRP A 147 -1.18 9.43 33.17
N GLY A 148 -0.11 8.62 33.01
CA GLY A 148 -0.07 7.27 33.57
C GLY A 148 -0.28 7.23 35.09
N ASP A 149 0.33 8.17 35.81
CA ASP A 149 0.18 8.26 37.27
C ASP A 149 -1.25 8.68 37.65
N ALA A 150 -1.82 9.66 36.95
CA ALA A 150 -3.19 10.11 37.17
C ALA A 150 -4.22 8.99 36.97
N ILE A 151 -4.07 8.20 35.91
CA ILE A 151 -4.92 7.03 35.64
C ILE A 151 -4.73 5.97 36.72
N THR A 152 -3.48 5.68 37.09
CA THR A 152 -3.15 4.69 38.12
C THR A 152 -3.77 5.06 39.47
N HIS A 153 -3.62 6.31 39.90
CA HIS A 153 -4.23 6.80 41.14
C HIS A 153 -5.75 6.76 41.11
N ALA A 154 -6.38 7.15 40.00
CA ALA A 154 -7.82 7.08 39.85
C ALA A 154 -8.34 5.62 39.92
N LEU A 155 -7.57 4.67 39.39
CA LEU A 155 -7.96 3.27 39.41
C LEU A 155 -7.83 2.66 40.82
N ILE A 156 -6.71 2.91 41.51
CA ILE A 156 -6.48 2.41 42.88
C ILE A 156 -7.49 3.02 43.87
N ALA A 157 -7.88 4.29 43.67
CA ALA A 157 -8.88 4.92 44.53
C ALA A 157 -10.26 4.25 44.42
N ASN A 158 -10.61 3.70 43.25
CA ASN A 158 -11.88 3.00 43.03
C ASN A 158 -11.79 1.51 43.36
N ASP A 159 -10.63 0.90 43.19
CA ASP A 159 -10.34 -0.50 43.55
C ASP A 159 -8.99 -0.59 44.29
N PRO A 160 -9.00 -0.50 45.63
CA PRO A 160 -7.78 -0.63 46.43
C PRO A 160 -7.09 -2.00 46.32
N GLY A 161 -7.80 -3.02 45.83
CA GLY A 161 -7.26 -4.36 45.59
C GLY A 161 -6.63 -4.55 44.20
N ALA A 162 -6.56 -3.50 43.38
CA ALA A 162 -6.05 -3.57 42.03
C ALA A 162 -4.60 -4.08 41.98
N VAL A 163 -4.37 -5.16 41.23
CA VAL A 163 -3.03 -5.73 41.04
C VAL A 163 -2.22 -4.81 40.13
N LEU A 164 -1.05 -4.39 40.60
CA LEU A 164 -0.09 -3.58 39.85
C LEU A 164 1.09 -4.46 39.41
N LEU A 165 1.49 -4.32 38.15
CA LEU A 165 2.72 -4.89 37.61
C LEU A 165 3.62 -3.73 37.18
N LEU A 166 4.80 -3.60 37.79
CA LEU A 166 5.74 -2.50 37.53
C LEU A 166 5.11 -1.10 37.69
N GLY A 167 4.18 -0.95 38.63
CA GLY A 167 3.45 0.30 38.87
C GLY A 167 2.31 0.59 37.87
N VAL A 168 2.05 -0.32 36.93
CA VAL A 168 0.94 -0.22 35.97
C VAL A 168 -0.16 -1.20 36.36
N PRO A 169 -1.43 -0.79 36.44
CA PRO A 169 -2.53 -1.70 36.69
C PRO A 169 -2.65 -2.81 35.64
N VAL A 170 -2.75 -4.06 36.09
CA VAL A 170 -2.81 -5.25 35.21
C VAL A 170 -3.99 -5.17 34.24
N ILE A 171 -5.13 -4.61 34.66
CA ILE A 171 -6.30 -4.40 33.79
C ILE A 171 -5.96 -3.57 32.54
N ILE A 172 -5.08 -2.56 32.66
CA ILE A 172 -4.64 -1.72 31.54
C ILE A 172 -3.75 -2.54 30.60
N ILE A 173 -2.81 -3.30 31.15
CA ILE A 173 -1.91 -4.16 30.37
C ILE A 173 -2.72 -5.17 29.56
N VAL A 174 -3.66 -5.87 30.19
CA VAL A 174 -4.56 -6.83 29.52
C VAL A 174 -5.38 -6.14 28.44
N SER A 175 -5.92 -4.95 28.70
CA SER A 175 -6.70 -4.19 27.73
C SER A 175 -5.87 -3.80 26.50
N VAL A 176 -4.63 -3.34 26.71
CA VAL A 176 -3.70 -3.01 25.61
C VAL A 176 -3.36 -4.25 24.80
N LEU A 177 -3.08 -5.39 25.43
CA LEU A 177 -2.78 -6.64 24.75
C LEU A 177 -3.97 -7.14 23.91
N LEU A 178 -5.20 -7.06 24.45
CA LEU A 178 -6.41 -7.44 23.72
C LEU A 178 -6.63 -6.55 22.50
N LEU A 179 -6.46 -5.23 22.65
CA LEU A 179 -6.57 -4.28 21.54
C LEU A 179 -5.47 -4.48 20.49
N MET A 180 -4.24 -4.78 20.90
CA MET A 180 -3.17 -5.13 19.97
C MET A 180 -3.49 -6.40 19.19
N LEU A 181 -4.02 -7.44 19.84
CA LEU A 181 -4.41 -8.68 19.17
C LEU A 181 -5.56 -8.42 18.16
N PHE A 182 -6.54 -7.62 18.56
CA PHE A 182 -7.61 -7.18 17.67
C PHE A 182 -7.07 -6.44 16.45
N LEU A 183 -6.19 -5.45 16.64
CA LEU A 183 -5.55 -4.71 15.56
C LEU A 183 -4.70 -5.60 14.66
N ALA A 184 -4.02 -6.61 15.21
CA ALA A 184 -3.26 -7.57 14.43
C ALA A 184 -4.18 -8.41 13.53
N TYR A 185 -5.34 -8.80 14.06
CA TYR A 185 -6.37 -9.53 13.32
C TYR A 185 -6.97 -8.69 12.18
N VAL A 186 -7.34 -7.44 12.43
CA VAL A 186 -7.97 -6.58 11.43
C VAL A 186 -6.97 -5.83 10.54
N GLY A 187 -5.68 -5.78 10.89
CA GLY A 187 -4.69 -4.89 10.27
C GLY A 187 -4.57 -5.05 8.76
N GLY A 188 -4.69 -6.28 8.24
CA GLY A 188 -4.72 -6.51 6.80
C GLY A 188 -5.90 -5.83 6.09
N ARG A 189 -7.08 -5.77 6.72
CA ARG A 189 -8.24 -5.05 6.18
C ARG A 189 -8.09 -3.54 6.26
N ILE A 190 -7.45 -3.04 7.32
CA ILE A 190 -7.14 -1.60 7.44
C ILE A 190 -6.21 -1.19 6.30
N PHE A 191 -5.20 -2.00 5.98
CA PHE A 191 -4.33 -1.74 4.84
C PHE A 191 -5.09 -1.72 3.50
N ASP A 192 -6.02 -2.65 3.28
CA ASP A 192 -6.83 -2.69 2.05
C ASP A 192 -7.66 -1.38 1.91
N TRP A 193 -8.15 -0.83 3.03
CA TRP A 193 -8.84 0.44 3.07
C TRP A 193 -7.91 1.62 2.77
N ASP A 194 -6.74 1.71 3.42
CA ASP A 194 -5.73 2.74 3.18
C ASP A 194 -5.29 2.77 1.70
N LEU A 195 -5.06 1.60 1.10
CA LEU A 195 -4.72 1.46 -0.32
C LEU A 195 -5.84 2.02 -1.20
N THR A 196 -7.10 1.74 -0.87
CA THR A 196 -8.26 2.22 -1.63
C THR A 196 -8.40 3.73 -1.54
N VAL A 197 -8.18 4.31 -0.35
CA VAL A 197 -8.23 5.76 -0.13
C VAL A 197 -7.16 6.48 -0.95
N VAL A 198 -5.92 5.98 -0.96
CA VAL A 198 -4.80 6.65 -1.61
C VAL A 198 -4.73 6.35 -3.12
N TYR A 199 -4.97 5.09 -3.52
CA TYR A 199 -4.71 4.61 -4.88
C TYR A 199 -5.96 4.14 -5.64
N GLY A 200 -7.12 4.03 -5.00
CA GLY A 200 -8.32 3.38 -5.58
C GLY A 200 -8.74 3.93 -6.95
N ALA A 201 -8.65 5.25 -7.14
CA ALA A 201 -8.98 5.87 -8.43
C ALA A 201 -8.04 5.45 -9.58
N VAL A 202 -6.77 5.21 -9.28
CA VAL A 202 -5.78 4.75 -10.27
C VAL A 202 -5.91 3.25 -10.50
N LEU A 203 -6.12 2.47 -9.44
CA LEU A 203 -6.31 1.03 -9.51
C LEU A 203 -7.55 0.67 -10.33
N ARG A 204 -8.68 1.34 -10.11
CA ARG A 204 -9.91 1.12 -10.90
C ARG A 204 -9.69 1.35 -12.39
N LYS A 205 -8.95 2.40 -12.76
CA LYS A 205 -8.61 2.68 -14.17
C LYS A 205 -7.72 1.60 -14.78
N LEU A 206 -6.83 0.99 -14.00
CA LEU A 206 -6.00 -0.11 -14.48
C LEU A 206 -6.83 -1.38 -14.68
N ASP A 207 -7.76 -1.66 -13.79
CA ASP A 207 -8.67 -2.80 -13.92
C ASP A 207 -9.59 -2.65 -15.13
N GLU A 208 -10.12 -1.45 -15.39
CA GLU A 208 -10.86 -1.12 -16.62
C GLU A 208 -10.01 -1.42 -17.88
N ILE A 209 -8.78 -0.87 -17.93
CA ILE A 209 -7.86 -1.07 -19.07
C ILE A 209 -7.53 -2.55 -19.29
N LYS A 210 -7.29 -3.29 -18.21
CA LYS A 210 -6.98 -4.72 -18.27
C LYS A 210 -8.17 -5.52 -18.80
N THR A 211 -9.36 -5.26 -18.26
CA THR A 211 -10.60 -5.95 -18.65
C THR A 211 -10.92 -5.70 -20.11
N ASP A 212 -10.84 -4.45 -20.57
CA ASP A 212 -11.06 -4.08 -21.97
C ASP A 212 -10.12 -4.86 -22.91
N MET A 213 -8.82 -4.94 -22.58
CA MET A 213 -7.85 -5.70 -23.39
C MET A 213 -8.12 -7.21 -23.38
N GLU A 214 -8.60 -7.77 -22.27
CA GLU A 214 -8.96 -9.19 -22.18
C GLU A 214 -10.20 -9.51 -23.03
N THR A 215 -11.22 -8.64 -23.01
CA THR A 215 -12.42 -8.76 -23.86
C THR A 215 -12.06 -8.73 -25.34
N LEU A 216 -11.30 -7.71 -25.77
CA LEU A 216 -10.89 -7.56 -27.18
C LEU A 216 -10.07 -8.75 -27.67
N ARG A 217 -9.27 -9.38 -26.80
CA ARG A 217 -8.53 -10.59 -27.16
C ARG A 217 -9.45 -11.80 -27.34
N ASN A 218 -10.41 -11.97 -26.44
CA ASN A 218 -11.33 -13.11 -26.48
C ASN A 218 -12.25 -13.03 -27.72
N GLU A 219 -12.75 -11.84 -28.05
CA GLU A 219 -13.53 -11.61 -29.28
C GLU A 219 -12.73 -11.98 -30.54
N ARG A 220 -11.43 -11.63 -30.59
CA ARG A 220 -10.54 -12.01 -31.71
C ARG A 220 -10.41 -13.53 -31.84
N VAL A 221 -10.21 -14.24 -30.74
CA VAL A 221 -10.08 -15.71 -30.74
C VAL A 221 -11.38 -16.37 -31.22
N GLU A 222 -12.54 -15.82 -30.86
CA GLU A 222 -13.83 -16.31 -31.35
C GLU A 222 -14.03 -16.05 -32.85
N THR A 223 -13.61 -14.90 -33.37
CA THR A 223 -13.69 -14.63 -34.82
C THR A 223 -12.80 -15.56 -35.64
N ASP A 224 -11.57 -15.81 -35.19
CA ASP A 224 -10.62 -16.68 -35.89
C ASP A 224 -11.09 -18.15 -35.93
N ASN A 225 -11.77 -18.59 -34.86
CA ASN A 225 -12.40 -19.93 -34.79
C ASN A 225 -13.69 -20.06 -35.62
N ARG A 226 -14.32 -18.95 -36.04
CA ARG A 226 -15.50 -18.98 -36.93
C ARG A 226 -15.14 -18.98 -38.41
N ASP A 227 -13.94 -18.48 -38.72
CA ASP A 227 -13.42 -18.35 -40.08
C ASP A 227 -12.47 -19.51 -40.48
N THR A 228 -12.34 -20.53 -39.62
CA THR A 228 -11.59 -21.80 -39.85
C THR A 228 -12.52 -23.00 -39.95
#